data_AF-A0A2E8PRT4-F1
#
_entry.id   AF-A0A2E8PRT4-F1
#
_cell.length_a   1.000
_cell.length_b   1.000
_cell.length_c   1.000
_cell.angle_alpha   90.00
_cell.angle_beta   90.00
_cell.angle_gamma   90.00
#
_symmetry.space_group_name_H-M   'P 1'
#
loop_
_entity.id
_entity.type
_entity.pdbx_description
1 polymer ?
#
loop_
_entity_poly.entity_id
_entity_poly.type
_entity_poly.pdbx_seq_one_letter_code
_entity_poly.pdbx_strand_id
1 'polypeptide(L)'
;MILRLLRSIFMKYLSTFLFPLLTSSGPAANSTMSQHENGRLIIARALGFRLWQHSLHCFVFLFSFLLFAKPMGAEAGPSSVPVPEYSVVVDAGHGGAIVRRKDDRWDPISRKYLSSFLPGTQYTKYTEHELMLELALRVHHYLQLTQTEAGWKKFEALLKQFSPQQKFVRIKFNSYLSRKDGWKDRSLPASHPDVNAPYRLYDYPDRKTGRIQKGRISKINDQEPYLVLSLHLNPAPPGHSGGMAAVLAPGWQTFDLLRKISLKQKPASAFYRLPWASHWLSTEPGWNKLQAARADAWVYMNGYWSNKSGTAPWYKKARGFRHNLFQWRYADPAGWEKKALRERKSTGPYSMIYSKWRPEGRFWEREQSKAEYWRREAAVSGSGITYGGDNHLASNELMRFIQYGVRTQVPEKRASNKLGPILDPFVSTYTLPTYTNAIVAFLEVGHLNVWRDRRMVIDQREEVAISLAVGIYSLFAGLELKKPGYGPYLPRGRKLDFAKYESLPQGNYFKIVDNRP
;
A
#
# COMPACT_ATOMS: atom_id res chain seq x y z
N MET A 1 -13.54 8.24 -82.05
CA MET A 1 -12.30 8.46 -82.82
C MET A 1 -11.04 8.10 -82.02
N ILE A 2 -10.93 8.52 -80.75
CA ILE A 2 -9.77 8.19 -79.86
C ILE A 2 -9.64 6.68 -79.57
N LEU A 3 -10.75 5.93 -79.47
CA LEU A 3 -10.71 4.46 -79.28
C LEU A 3 -10.20 3.66 -80.50
N ARG A 4 -10.21 4.23 -81.71
CA ARG A 4 -9.66 3.56 -82.90
C ARG A 4 -8.13 3.71 -83.00
N LEU A 5 -7.57 4.74 -82.37
CA LEU A 5 -6.12 5.00 -82.37
C LEU A 5 -5.38 4.10 -81.35
N LEU A 6 -6.00 3.82 -80.20
CA LEU A 6 -5.40 3.00 -79.14
C LEU A 6 -5.36 1.49 -79.46
N ARG A 7 -6.26 1.02 -80.33
CA ARG A 7 -6.34 -0.40 -80.73
C ARG A 7 -5.27 -0.83 -81.74
N SER A 8 -4.71 0.13 -82.50
CA SER A 8 -3.65 -0.11 -83.49
C SER A 8 -2.26 -0.26 -82.85
N ILE A 9 -2.03 0.42 -81.73
CA ILE A 9 -0.73 0.44 -81.04
C ILE A 9 -0.55 -0.83 -80.19
N PHE A 10 -1.64 -1.39 -79.66
CA PHE A 10 -1.58 -2.55 -78.76
C PHE A 10 -1.35 -3.88 -79.49
N MET A 11 -1.70 -3.99 -80.78
CA MET A 11 -1.54 -5.21 -81.57
C MET A 11 -0.15 -5.39 -82.19
N LYS A 12 0.78 -4.44 -81.99
CA LYS A 12 2.13 -4.50 -82.58
C LYS A 12 3.23 -5.04 -81.66
N TYR A 13 2.93 -5.35 -80.39
CA TYR A 13 3.98 -5.58 -79.38
C TYR A 13 4.02 -6.98 -78.75
N LEU A 14 3.20 -7.93 -79.21
CA LEU A 14 3.13 -9.25 -78.57
C LEU A 14 3.21 -10.42 -79.57
N SER A 15 4.32 -10.50 -80.32
CA SER A 15 4.62 -11.71 -81.10
C SER A 15 6.12 -11.84 -81.39
N THR A 16 6.96 -12.07 -80.38
CA THR A 16 8.31 -12.60 -80.63
C THR A 16 8.97 -13.18 -79.37
N PHE A 17 9.05 -14.53 -79.36
CA PHE A 17 10.02 -15.42 -78.69
C PHE A 17 9.98 -15.55 -77.14
N LEU A 18 9.61 -16.66 -76.47
CA LEU A 18 9.92 -18.13 -76.49
C LEU A 18 11.35 -18.55 -76.04
N PHE A 19 11.45 -19.01 -74.77
CA PHE A 19 12.07 -20.27 -74.25
C PHE A 19 13.60 -20.57 -74.44
N PRO A 20 14.19 -21.68 -73.87
CA PRO A 20 14.42 -22.13 -72.46
C PRO A 20 15.93 -22.32 -72.11
N LEU A 21 16.29 -22.72 -70.86
CA LEU A 21 16.96 -24.02 -70.51
C LEU A 21 17.57 -24.06 -69.07
N LEU A 22 17.35 -25.21 -68.38
CA LEU A 22 18.24 -26.08 -67.54
C LEU A 22 19.20 -25.43 -66.49
N THR A 23 19.48 -25.93 -65.27
CA THR A 23 19.34 -27.23 -64.58
C THR A 23 19.72 -27.09 -63.08
N SER A 24 19.28 -28.07 -62.27
CA SER A 24 19.80 -28.65 -60.99
C SER A 24 21.06 -28.04 -60.31
N SER A 25 21.32 -28.09 -59.00
CA SER A 25 20.90 -28.91 -57.84
C SER A 25 21.54 -28.30 -56.57
N GLY A 26 20.95 -28.48 -55.38
CA GLY A 26 21.57 -28.13 -54.08
C GLY A 26 22.63 -29.14 -53.63
N PRO A 27 22.88 -29.36 -52.32
CA PRO A 27 22.72 -28.48 -51.16
C PRO A 27 23.96 -28.48 -50.21
N ALA A 28 23.83 -27.71 -49.12
CA ALA A 28 24.34 -27.98 -47.77
C ALA A 28 25.83 -27.79 -47.38
N ALA A 29 25.94 -27.02 -46.29
CA ALA A 29 26.75 -27.24 -45.08
C ALA A 29 28.17 -26.66 -44.96
N ASN A 30 28.22 -25.67 -44.07
CA ASN A 30 29.14 -25.51 -42.95
C ASN A 30 30.61 -25.13 -43.18
N SER A 31 30.90 -23.97 -42.58
CA SER A 31 31.97 -23.70 -41.61
C SER A 31 33.12 -22.80 -42.05
N THR A 32 33.28 -21.77 -41.22
CA THR A 32 34.52 -21.16 -40.74
C THR A 32 35.32 -20.19 -41.63
N MET A 33 35.69 -19.12 -40.93
CA MET A 33 36.91 -18.31 -41.04
C MET A 33 36.93 -17.00 -41.86
N SER A 34 37.14 -15.95 -41.06
CA SER A 34 38.06 -14.82 -41.21
C SER A 34 37.90 -13.85 -42.39
N GLN A 35 37.43 -12.67 -41.99
CA GLN A 35 38.04 -11.35 -42.25
C GLN A 35 39.45 -11.39 -42.86
N HIS A 36 39.62 -10.74 -44.01
CA HIS A 36 40.38 -9.50 -44.22
C HIS A 36 40.51 -9.32 -45.74
N GLU A 37 39.81 -8.34 -46.31
CA GLU A 37 40.34 -7.01 -46.63
C GLU A 37 40.96 -6.91 -48.03
N ASN A 38 40.48 -5.87 -48.72
CA ASN A 38 41.19 -4.99 -49.66
C ASN A 38 40.95 -5.17 -51.16
N GLY A 39 40.76 -4.00 -51.79
CA GLY A 39 40.74 -3.80 -53.23
C GLY A 39 39.38 -3.32 -53.70
N ARG A 40 38.93 -2.11 -53.34
CA ARG A 40 39.15 -0.85 -54.09
C ARG A 40 38.81 -0.91 -55.59
N LEU A 41 38.11 0.15 -55.96
CA LEU A 41 38.17 0.90 -57.22
C LEU A 41 37.16 0.57 -58.34
N ILE A 42 36.24 1.53 -58.49
CA ILE A 42 35.98 2.33 -59.70
C ILE A 42 34.92 1.85 -60.71
N ILE A 43 33.79 2.57 -60.62
CA ILE A 43 33.18 3.44 -61.64
C ILE A 43 32.71 2.81 -62.98
N ALA A 44 31.40 3.06 -63.18
CA ALA A 44 30.71 3.46 -64.40
C ALA A 44 29.93 2.43 -65.23
N ARG A 45 28.64 2.78 -65.35
CA ARG A 45 27.73 2.65 -66.50
C ARG A 45 27.12 1.28 -66.76
N ALA A 46 25.86 1.15 -66.35
CA ALA A 46 24.76 1.13 -67.30
C ALA A 46 23.45 1.51 -66.60
N LEU A 47 22.90 2.65 -67.02
CA LEU A 47 21.49 3.00 -66.83
C LEU A 47 20.61 1.96 -67.52
N GLY A 48 19.44 1.73 -66.94
CA GLY A 48 18.25 1.45 -67.73
C GLY A 48 17.48 0.23 -67.28
N PHE A 49 16.21 0.47 -66.94
CA PHE A 49 15.11 -0.49 -66.94
C PHE A 49 15.05 -1.49 -65.77
N ARG A 50 14.32 -1.10 -64.71
CA ARG A 50 13.01 -1.70 -64.36
C ARG A 50 12.54 -1.22 -62.97
N LEU A 51 12.19 0.06 -62.92
CA LEU A 51 11.18 0.60 -62.02
C LEU A 51 9.96 0.89 -62.89
N TRP A 52 9.15 -0.13 -63.18
CA TRP A 52 7.80 0.02 -63.74
C TRP A 52 7.16 -1.36 -63.93
N GLN A 53 6.52 -1.89 -62.88
CA GLN A 53 5.39 -2.80 -63.06
C GLN A 53 4.58 -3.06 -61.78
N HIS A 54 4.35 -2.05 -60.94
CA HIS A 54 3.26 -2.08 -59.95
C HIS A 54 2.50 -0.75 -59.92
N SER A 55 2.13 -0.28 -61.11
CA SER A 55 1.35 0.96 -61.27
C SER A 55 0.36 0.84 -62.41
N LEU A 56 -0.50 -0.19 -62.38
CA LEU A 56 -1.71 -0.20 -63.23
C LEU A 56 -2.84 -1.12 -62.71
N HIS A 57 -2.91 -1.31 -61.39
CA HIS A 57 -4.09 -1.89 -60.73
C HIS A 57 -4.70 -0.96 -59.66
N CYS A 58 -4.16 0.26 -59.49
CA CYS A 58 -4.64 1.22 -58.49
C CYS A 58 -5.55 2.33 -59.06
N PHE A 59 -5.86 2.38 -60.35
CA PHE A 59 -6.52 3.55 -60.95
C PHE A 59 -8.00 3.36 -61.36
N VAL A 60 -8.59 2.16 -61.19
CA VAL A 60 -10.02 1.92 -61.45
C VAL A 60 -10.80 1.62 -60.17
N PHE A 61 -10.13 1.39 -59.03
CA PHE A 61 -10.78 1.26 -57.71
C PHE A 61 -10.97 2.60 -56.98
N LEU A 62 -10.41 3.71 -57.51
CA LEU A 62 -10.36 5.01 -56.83
C LEU A 62 -11.47 6.00 -57.23
N PHE A 63 -12.40 5.62 -58.11
CA PHE A 63 -13.49 6.51 -58.56
C PHE A 63 -14.91 6.06 -58.21
N SER A 64 -15.08 4.88 -57.59
CA SER A 64 -16.40 4.40 -57.11
C SER A 64 -16.63 4.57 -55.61
N PHE A 65 -15.66 5.12 -54.87
CA PHE A 65 -15.77 5.41 -53.43
C PHE A 65 -16.03 6.88 -53.09
N LEU A 66 -16.22 7.75 -54.10
CA LEU A 66 -16.41 9.20 -53.93
C LEU A 66 -17.86 9.70 -54.02
N LEU A 67 -18.86 8.80 -54.05
CA LEU A 67 -20.28 9.18 -54.13
C LEU A 67 -21.15 8.71 -52.94
N PHE A 68 -20.53 8.23 -51.85
CA PHE A 68 -21.20 7.97 -50.56
C PHE A 68 -20.45 8.56 -49.36
N ALA A 69 -19.86 9.74 -49.52
CA ALA A 69 -19.37 10.53 -48.40
C ALA A 69 -20.56 11.21 -47.69
N LYS A 70 -21.16 10.52 -46.71
CA LYS A 70 -21.92 11.19 -45.64
C LYS A 70 -21.00 12.18 -44.93
N PRO A 71 -21.49 13.34 -44.47
CA PRO A 71 -20.70 14.22 -43.63
C PRO A 71 -20.50 13.53 -42.28
N MET A 72 -19.36 12.86 -42.09
CA MET A 72 -18.87 12.51 -40.75
C MET A 72 -18.37 13.78 -40.07
N GLY A 73 -19.32 14.63 -39.70
CA GLY A 73 -19.14 15.62 -38.65
C GLY A 73 -19.19 14.91 -37.31
N ALA A 74 -18.03 14.47 -36.84
CA ALA A 74 -17.69 14.33 -35.43
C ALA A 74 -16.21 13.99 -35.38
N GLU A 75 -15.38 14.98 -35.07
CA GLU A 75 -14.06 14.73 -34.51
C GLU A 75 -14.24 13.75 -33.35
N ALA A 76 -13.80 12.51 -33.53
CA ALA A 76 -13.50 11.65 -32.40
C ALA A 76 -12.34 12.34 -31.68
N GLY A 77 -12.68 13.13 -30.66
CA GLY A 77 -11.70 13.69 -29.73
C GLY A 77 -10.78 12.57 -29.22
N PRO A 78 -9.54 12.90 -28.80
CA PRO A 78 -8.60 11.90 -28.32
C PRO A 78 -9.31 11.03 -27.28
N SER A 79 -9.36 9.71 -27.51
CA SER A 79 -9.87 8.77 -26.52
C SER A 79 -9.07 8.99 -25.24
N SER A 80 -9.63 9.73 -24.30
CA SER A 80 -8.93 10.11 -23.09
C SER A 80 -8.81 8.83 -22.27
N VAL A 81 -7.61 8.26 -22.24
CA VAL A 81 -7.30 7.16 -21.33
C VAL A 81 -7.74 7.62 -19.94
N PRO A 82 -8.66 6.90 -19.28
CA PRO A 82 -9.21 7.35 -18.01
C PRO A 82 -8.08 7.48 -16.99
N VAL A 83 -8.06 8.62 -16.30
CA VAL A 83 -7.08 8.89 -15.24
C VAL A 83 -7.28 7.88 -14.10
N PRO A 84 -6.26 7.08 -13.72
CA PRO A 84 -6.39 6.12 -12.63
C PRO A 84 -6.79 6.78 -11.31
N GLU A 85 -7.68 6.14 -10.56
CA GLU A 85 -8.19 6.65 -9.29
C GLU A 85 -7.94 5.64 -8.16
N TYR A 86 -7.43 6.12 -7.03
CA TYR A 86 -7.17 5.28 -5.86
C TYR A 86 -7.65 5.94 -4.57
N SER A 87 -8.24 5.16 -3.68
CA SER A 87 -8.62 5.62 -2.34
C SER A 87 -7.42 5.55 -1.39
N VAL A 88 -7.17 6.63 -0.66
CA VAL A 88 -6.13 6.73 0.37
C VAL A 88 -6.76 7.27 1.64
N VAL A 89 -6.52 6.62 2.77
CA VAL A 89 -6.93 7.15 4.08
C VAL A 89 -5.71 7.66 4.83
N VAL A 90 -5.73 8.92 5.23
CA VAL A 90 -4.78 9.52 6.15
C VAL A 90 -5.36 9.42 7.56
N ASP A 91 -4.82 8.50 8.34
CA ASP A 91 -5.22 8.24 9.72
C ASP A 91 -4.38 9.05 10.70
N ALA A 92 -5.02 10.03 11.34
CA ALA A 92 -4.42 10.77 12.45
C ALA A 92 -4.54 9.95 13.74
N GLY A 93 -3.40 9.50 14.28
CA GLY A 93 -3.35 8.73 15.53
C GLY A 93 -4.17 9.37 16.65
N HIS A 94 -4.84 8.52 17.44
CA HIS A 94 -5.57 8.89 18.66
C HIS A 94 -6.73 9.89 18.39
N GLY A 95 -6.92 10.91 19.25
CA GLY A 95 -7.94 11.97 19.08
C GLY A 95 -8.83 12.21 20.29
N GLY A 96 -8.91 11.22 21.20
CA GLY A 96 -9.74 11.27 22.39
C GLY A 96 -9.06 11.89 23.63
N ALA A 97 -9.89 12.21 24.62
CA ALA A 97 -9.51 12.68 25.94
C ALA A 97 -8.90 11.58 26.81
N ILE A 98 -8.01 12.00 27.72
CA ILE A 98 -7.46 11.14 28.76
C ILE A 98 -8.53 10.88 29.81
N VAL A 99 -9.00 9.64 29.91
CA VAL A 99 -10.03 9.24 30.89
C VAL A 99 -9.57 8.04 31.73
N ARG A 100 -9.84 8.08 33.04
CA ARG A 100 -9.48 7.01 33.99
C ARG A 100 -10.54 5.90 34.06
N ARG A 101 -11.03 5.45 32.91
CA ARG A 101 -12.00 4.35 32.79
C ARG A 101 -11.75 3.53 31.53
N LYS A 102 -12.29 2.32 31.49
CA LYS A 102 -12.36 1.54 30.25
C LYS A 102 -13.35 2.23 29.31
N ASP A 103 -12.88 2.55 28.11
CA ASP A 103 -13.59 3.42 27.17
C ASP A 103 -13.28 3.10 25.70
N ASP A 104 -12.50 2.05 25.46
CA ASP A 104 -12.21 1.53 24.13
C ASP A 104 -12.33 0.00 24.13
N ARG A 105 -12.52 -0.56 22.94
CA ARG A 105 -12.71 -2.00 22.72
C ARG A 105 -13.91 -2.57 23.48
N TRP A 106 -15.11 -2.29 22.98
CA TRP A 106 -16.33 -2.93 23.47
C TRP A 106 -16.31 -4.43 23.16
N ASP A 107 -16.46 -5.26 24.18
CA ASP A 107 -16.59 -6.71 24.02
C ASP A 107 -18.07 -7.13 24.15
N PRO A 108 -18.70 -7.63 23.07
CA PRO A 108 -20.12 -8.00 23.09
C PRO A 108 -20.40 -9.23 23.95
N ILE A 109 -19.39 -10.08 24.24
CA ILE A 109 -19.58 -11.23 25.12
C ILE A 109 -19.75 -10.79 26.58
N SER A 110 -18.84 -9.95 27.09
CA SER A 110 -18.92 -9.45 28.47
C SER A 110 -19.78 -8.19 28.62
N ARG A 111 -20.20 -7.58 27.51
CA ARG A 111 -20.91 -6.28 27.46
C ARG A 111 -20.18 -5.19 28.24
N LYS A 112 -18.85 -5.14 28.09
CA LYS A 112 -17.99 -4.17 28.76
C LYS A 112 -16.89 -3.71 27.82
N TYR A 113 -16.41 -2.48 28.02
CA TYR A 113 -15.14 -2.05 27.44
C TYR A 113 -13.99 -2.84 28.09
N LEU A 114 -13.05 -3.33 27.30
CA LEU A 114 -11.93 -4.14 27.78
C LEU A 114 -10.69 -3.31 28.10
N SER A 115 -10.53 -2.13 27.49
CA SER A 115 -9.37 -1.25 27.68
C SER A 115 -9.77 0.19 27.90
N SER A 116 -8.89 0.94 28.55
CA SER A 116 -8.93 2.40 28.53
C SER A 116 -8.66 2.91 27.12
N PHE A 117 -9.17 4.11 26.81
CA PHE A 117 -8.76 4.82 25.61
C PHE A 117 -7.27 5.17 25.69
N LEU A 118 -6.54 5.02 24.58
CA LEU A 118 -5.14 5.39 24.48
C LEU A 118 -5.05 6.77 23.82
N PRO A 119 -4.73 7.85 24.56
CA PRO A 119 -4.72 9.22 24.05
C PRO A 119 -3.48 9.60 23.23
N GLY A 120 -2.49 8.70 23.17
CA GLY A 120 -1.18 8.96 22.61
C GLY A 120 -0.21 9.54 23.64
N THR A 121 1.01 9.84 23.20
CA THR A 121 2.06 10.41 24.04
C THR A 121 1.86 11.91 24.26
N GLN A 122 2.37 12.41 25.39
CA GLN A 122 2.35 13.82 25.76
C GLN A 122 3.73 14.26 26.25
N TYR A 123 4.17 15.43 25.82
CA TYR A 123 5.38 16.08 26.31
C TYR A 123 5.10 17.56 26.53
N THR A 124 5.19 17.99 27.79
CA THR A 124 4.83 19.34 28.24
C THR A 124 3.42 19.74 27.75
N LYS A 125 3.32 20.74 26.87
CA LYS A 125 2.08 21.23 26.27
C LYS A 125 1.70 20.53 24.96
N TYR A 126 2.61 19.74 24.39
CA TYR A 126 2.39 19.08 23.10
C TYR A 126 1.79 17.70 23.32
N THR A 127 0.75 17.39 22.54
CA THR A 127 0.14 16.06 22.52
C THR A 127 0.24 15.45 21.14
N GLU A 128 0.44 14.14 21.08
CA GLU A 128 0.53 13.40 19.82
C GLU A 128 -0.71 13.60 18.95
N HIS A 129 -1.90 13.49 19.54
CA HIS A 129 -3.14 13.55 18.77
C HIS A 129 -3.38 14.91 18.09
N GLU A 130 -2.96 16.02 18.69
CA GLU A 130 -3.05 17.34 18.07
C GLU A 130 -2.07 17.45 16.90
N LEU A 131 -0.80 17.13 17.14
CA LEU A 131 0.24 17.23 16.12
C LEU A 131 -0.03 16.31 14.92
N MET A 132 -0.50 15.09 15.16
CA MET A 132 -0.83 14.15 14.08
C MET A 132 -2.09 14.56 13.32
N LEU A 133 -3.05 15.24 13.94
CA LEU A 133 -4.19 15.82 13.22
C LEU A 133 -3.73 16.93 12.27
N GLU A 134 -2.91 17.85 12.76
CA GLU A 134 -2.39 18.96 11.97
C GLU A 134 -1.57 18.49 10.76
N LEU A 135 -0.77 17.43 10.95
CA LEU A 135 0.00 16.82 9.86
C LEU A 135 -0.92 16.07 8.89
N ALA A 136 -1.88 15.28 9.39
CA ALA A 136 -2.81 14.54 8.55
C ALA A 136 -3.66 15.44 7.65
N LEU A 137 -4.17 16.56 8.19
CA LEU A 137 -4.94 17.55 7.44
C LEU A 137 -4.13 18.12 6.26
N ARG A 138 -2.83 18.36 6.44
CA ARG A 138 -1.94 18.85 5.38
C ARG A 138 -1.65 17.80 4.33
N VAL A 139 -1.34 16.57 4.74
CA VAL A 139 -1.14 15.47 3.78
C VAL A 139 -2.41 15.27 2.94
N HIS A 140 -3.57 15.27 3.59
CA HIS A 140 -4.87 15.20 2.92
C HIS A 140 -5.05 16.34 1.91
N HIS A 141 -4.76 17.59 2.30
CA HIS A 141 -4.81 18.74 1.40
C HIS A 141 -3.95 18.55 0.14
N TYR A 142 -2.70 18.12 0.30
CA TYR A 142 -1.81 17.90 -0.85
C TYR A 142 -2.27 16.76 -1.75
N LEU A 143 -2.79 15.67 -1.19
CA LEU A 143 -3.38 14.59 -1.99
C LEU A 143 -4.62 15.05 -2.76
N GLN A 144 -5.45 15.93 -2.18
CA GLN A 144 -6.62 16.48 -2.86
C GLN A 144 -6.28 17.34 -4.08
N LEU A 145 -5.07 17.92 -4.16
CA LEU A 145 -4.63 18.63 -5.36
C LEU A 145 -4.71 17.74 -6.62
N THR A 146 -4.58 16.42 -6.48
CA THR A 146 -4.61 15.50 -7.62
C THR A 146 -5.98 15.38 -8.31
N GLN A 147 -7.06 15.82 -7.65
CA GLN A 147 -8.44 15.62 -8.09
C GLN A 147 -8.84 16.45 -9.33
N THR A 148 -8.30 17.66 -9.47
CA THR A 148 -8.66 18.59 -10.54
C THR A 148 -7.48 18.87 -11.47
N GLU A 149 -7.72 19.32 -12.70
CA GLU A 149 -6.63 19.71 -13.62
C GLU A 149 -5.76 20.83 -13.05
N ALA A 150 -6.41 21.85 -12.47
CA ALA A 150 -5.73 22.99 -11.86
C ALA A 150 -4.93 22.57 -10.62
N GLY A 151 -5.49 21.70 -9.78
CA GLY A 151 -4.78 21.14 -8.63
C GLY A 151 -3.62 20.25 -9.08
N TRP A 152 -3.80 19.45 -10.13
CA TRP A 152 -2.75 18.57 -10.66
C TRP A 152 -1.52 19.37 -11.09
N LYS A 153 -1.70 20.52 -11.78
CA LYS A 153 -0.58 21.41 -12.11
C LYS A 153 0.21 21.87 -10.87
N LYS A 154 -0.49 22.16 -9.76
CA LYS A 154 0.14 22.50 -8.48
C LYS A 154 0.89 21.30 -7.89
N PHE A 155 0.27 20.12 -7.91
CA PHE A 155 0.90 18.89 -7.43
C PHE A 155 2.13 18.51 -8.26
N GLU A 156 2.07 18.65 -9.58
CA GLU A 156 3.19 18.43 -10.50
C GLU A 156 4.37 19.37 -10.19
N ALA A 157 4.09 20.63 -9.83
CA ALA A 157 5.12 21.55 -9.39
C ALA A 157 5.82 21.06 -8.10
N LEU A 158 5.10 20.40 -7.19
CA LEU A 158 5.71 19.73 -6.04
C LEU A 158 6.58 18.55 -6.49
N LEU A 159 6.08 17.68 -7.37
CA LEU A 159 6.86 16.54 -7.90
C LEU A 159 8.18 16.98 -8.53
N LYS A 160 8.17 18.09 -9.30
CA LYS A 160 9.36 18.68 -9.93
C LYS A 160 10.41 19.17 -8.93
N GLN A 161 10.06 19.39 -7.66
CA GLN A 161 11.07 19.69 -6.65
C GLN A 161 11.95 18.47 -6.36
N PHE A 162 11.38 17.26 -6.44
CA PHE A 162 11.99 15.98 -6.07
C PHE A 162 12.55 15.22 -7.28
N SER A 163 12.04 15.50 -8.48
CA SER A 163 12.28 14.70 -9.68
C SER A 163 12.81 15.54 -10.85
N PRO A 164 13.74 15.01 -11.68
CA PRO A 164 14.11 15.60 -12.96
C PRO A 164 13.15 15.21 -14.10
N GLN A 165 12.13 14.39 -13.85
CA GLN A 165 11.20 13.91 -14.86
C GLN A 165 10.44 15.07 -15.51
N GLN A 166 10.31 14.99 -16.83
CA GLN A 166 9.62 16.00 -17.62
C GLN A 166 8.10 15.76 -17.69
N LYS A 167 7.67 14.50 -17.55
CA LYS A 167 6.27 14.09 -17.62
C LYS A 167 5.92 13.21 -16.42
N PHE A 168 4.78 13.49 -15.81
CA PHE A 168 4.24 12.74 -14.69
C PHE A 168 2.91 12.12 -15.08
N VAL A 169 2.69 10.86 -14.70
CA VAL A 169 1.41 10.18 -14.92
C VAL A 169 0.41 10.77 -13.94
N ARG A 170 -0.66 11.38 -14.45
CA ARG A 170 -1.72 11.86 -13.58
C ARG A 170 -2.44 10.68 -12.92
N ILE A 171 -2.63 10.79 -11.62
CA ILE A 171 -3.42 9.90 -10.77
C ILE A 171 -4.34 10.77 -9.95
N LYS A 172 -5.56 10.32 -9.66
CA LYS A 172 -6.45 10.97 -8.68
C LYS A 172 -6.45 10.17 -7.38
N PHE A 173 -6.18 10.85 -6.27
CA PHE A 173 -6.30 10.27 -4.93
C PHE A 173 -7.59 10.70 -4.27
N ASN A 174 -8.53 9.77 -4.12
CA ASN A 174 -9.70 9.93 -3.28
C ASN A 174 -9.22 9.84 -1.83
N SER A 175 -8.78 10.99 -1.30
CA SER A 175 -8.17 11.09 0.02
C SER A 175 -9.25 11.28 1.09
N TYR A 176 -9.16 10.51 2.17
CA TYR A 176 -10.06 10.59 3.32
C TYR A 176 -9.27 10.74 4.61
N LEU A 177 -9.88 11.34 5.62
CA LEU A 177 -9.32 11.48 6.97
C LEU A 177 -10.04 10.55 7.93
N SER A 178 -9.30 9.85 8.80
CA SER A 178 -9.93 9.00 9.84
C SER A 178 -10.67 9.81 10.91
N ARG A 179 -10.28 11.08 11.09
CA ARG A 179 -10.96 12.10 11.90
C ARG A 179 -10.56 13.50 11.41
N LYS A 180 -11.41 14.48 11.65
CA LYS A 180 -11.20 15.89 11.24
C LYS A 180 -10.98 16.83 12.41
N ASP A 181 -11.18 16.33 13.63
CA ASP A 181 -11.20 17.05 14.89
C ASP A 181 -10.52 16.24 15.99
N GLY A 182 -10.30 16.89 17.13
CA GLY A 182 -9.90 16.30 18.40
C GLY A 182 -10.98 16.50 19.46
N TRP A 183 -10.86 15.80 20.58
CA TRP A 183 -11.88 15.87 21.65
C TRP A 183 -12.11 17.28 22.19
N LYS A 184 -11.11 18.18 22.12
CA LYS A 184 -11.22 19.58 22.55
C LYS A 184 -12.14 20.42 21.66
N ASP A 185 -12.31 20.04 20.40
CA ASP A 185 -13.19 20.74 19.46
C ASP A 185 -14.66 20.38 19.68
N ARG A 186 -14.92 19.45 20.60
CA ARG A 186 -16.27 19.00 20.93
C ARG A 186 -16.78 19.73 22.16
N SER A 187 -18.05 20.07 22.15
CA SER A 187 -18.77 20.65 23.30
C SER A 187 -19.06 19.61 24.40
N LEU A 188 -18.13 18.69 24.67
CA LEU A 188 -18.24 17.66 25.70
C LEU A 188 -17.02 17.75 26.64
N PRO A 189 -17.22 17.85 27.96
CA PRO A 189 -16.11 17.81 28.90
C PRO A 189 -15.42 16.44 28.92
N ALA A 190 -14.16 16.37 29.37
CA ALA A 190 -13.42 15.12 29.48
C ALA A 190 -14.09 14.07 30.39
N SER A 191 -14.90 14.51 31.36
CA SER A 191 -15.70 13.62 32.21
C SER A 191 -16.85 12.95 31.45
N HIS A 192 -17.32 13.54 30.34
CA HIS A 192 -18.49 13.07 29.62
C HIS A 192 -18.29 11.62 29.16
N PRO A 193 -19.27 10.72 29.36
CA PRO A 193 -19.12 9.30 29.07
C PRO A 193 -18.85 8.95 27.58
N ASP A 194 -19.20 9.84 26.66
CA ASP A 194 -19.02 9.71 25.21
C ASP A 194 -18.01 10.67 24.59
N VAL A 195 -17.16 11.31 25.42
CA VAL A 195 -16.11 12.22 24.92
C VAL A 195 -15.24 11.55 23.85
N ASN A 196 -14.94 10.26 24.03
CA ASN A 196 -14.09 9.48 23.15
C ASN A 196 -14.82 8.72 22.03
N ALA A 197 -16.15 8.76 21.99
CA ALA A 197 -16.92 7.87 21.12
C ALA A 197 -16.48 7.92 19.63
N PRO A 198 -16.30 9.09 18.99
CA PRO A 198 -15.90 9.15 17.59
C PRO A 198 -14.47 8.67 17.31
N TYR A 199 -13.62 8.62 18.34
CA TYR A 199 -12.19 8.34 18.24
C TYR A 199 -11.83 6.90 18.59
N ARG A 200 -12.80 6.11 19.11
CA ARG A 200 -12.60 4.71 19.45
C ARG A 200 -12.11 3.92 18.24
N LEU A 201 -11.17 3.02 18.47
CA LEU A 201 -10.60 2.21 17.40
C LEU A 201 -11.61 1.17 16.91
N TYR A 202 -12.36 0.59 17.85
CA TYR A 202 -13.34 -0.47 17.66
C TYR A 202 -14.76 0.07 17.64
N ASP A 203 -15.69 -0.73 17.12
CA ASP A 203 -17.10 -0.40 17.15
C ASP A 203 -17.63 -0.41 18.58
N TYR A 204 -18.70 0.36 18.81
CA TYR A 204 -19.21 0.60 20.16
C TYR A 204 -20.73 0.79 20.16
N PRO A 205 -21.44 0.40 21.23
CA PRO A 205 -22.86 0.68 21.34
C PRO A 205 -23.06 2.17 21.58
N ASP A 206 -23.97 2.77 20.83
CA ASP A 206 -24.55 4.05 21.19
C ASP A 206 -25.25 3.93 22.54
N ARG A 207 -24.98 4.85 23.46
CA ARG A 207 -25.49 4.74 24.84
C ARG A 207 -27.00 4.92 24.96
N LYS A 208 -27.61 5.67 24.04
CA LYS A 208 -29.05 5.96 24.09
C LYS A 208 -29.88 4.85 23.45
N THR A 209 -29.42 4.33 22.32
CA THR A 209 -30.17 3.39 21.48
C THR A 209 -29.68 1.95 21.58
N GLY A 210 -28.48 1.71 22.12
CA GLY A 210 -27.81 0.42 22.13
C GLY A 210 -27.32 -0.05 20.74
N ARG A 211 -27.60 0.70 19.67
CA ARG A 211 -27.18 0.36 18.30
C ARG A 211 -25.68 0.49 18.16
N ILE A 212 -25.05 -0.49 17.54
CA ILE A 212 -23.61 -0.47 17.28
C ILE A 212 -23.28 0.63 16.28
N GLN A 213 -22.32 1.48 16.65
CA GLN A 213 -21.74 2.56 15.87
C GLN A 213 -20.36 2.13 15.38
N LYS A 214 -20.03 2.54 14.14
CA LYS A 214 -18.73 2.30 13.53
C LYS A 214 -17.62 3.06 14.25
N GLY A 215 -16.63 2.32 14.72
CA GLY A 215 -15.35 2.83 15.18
C GLY A 215 -14.43 3.16 14.00
N ARG A 216 -13.20 3.57 14.32
CA ARG A 216 -12.23 4.04 13.34
C ARG A 216 -11.87 2.98 12.29
N ILE A 217 -11.70 1.72 12.66
CA ILE A 217 -11.34 0.65 11.70
C ILE A 217 -12.47 0.43 10.68
N SER A 218 -13.72 0.31 11.14
CA SER A 218 -14.87 0.15 10.25
C SER A 218 -15.00 1.33 9.28
N LYS A 219 -14.86 2.57 9.79
CA LYS A 219 -14.88 3.78 8.96
C LYS A 219 -13.77 3.83 7.92
N ILE A 220 -12.57 3.35 8.26
CA ILE A 220 -11.44 3.25 7.33
C ILE A 220 -11.75 2.22 6.24
N ASN A 221 -12.20 1.03 6.62
CA ASN A 221 -12.53 -0.03 5.67
C ASN A 221 -13.66 0.40 4.71
N ASP A 222 -14.66 1.15 5.17
CA ASP A 222 -15.74 1.69 4.33
C ASP A 222 -15.25 2.55 3.14
N GLN A 223 -14.02 3.09 3.20
CA GLN A 223 -13.43 3.89 2.11
C GLN A 223 -12.73 3.06 1.04
N GLU A 224 -12.69 1.73 1.20
CA GLU A 224 -12.04 0.79 0.27
C GLU A 224 -10.57 1.18 -0.06
N PRO A 225 -9.73 1.51 0.95
CA PRO A 225 -8.44 2.12 0.69
C PRO A 225 -7.43 1.15 0.06
N TYR A 226 -6.69 1.64 -0.92
CA TYR A 226 -5.46 0.98 -1.39
C TYR A 226 -4.34 1.15 -0.37
N LEU A 227 -4.25 2.36 0.20
CA LEU A 227 -3.24 2.74 1.19
C LEU A 227 -3.91 3.41 2.39
N VAL A 228 -3.50 2.99 3.58
CA VAL A 228 -3.75 3.73 4.83
C VAL A 228 -2.41 4.23 5.36
N LEU A 229 -2.25 5.54 5.43
CA LEU A 229 -1.14 6.20 6.10
C LEU A 229 -1.57 6.50 7.54
N SER A 230 -1.02 5.78 8.52
CA SER A 230 -1.29 6.02 9.95
C SER A 230 -0.12 6.76 10.57
N LEU A 231 -0.41 7.95 11.12
CA LEU A 231 0.58 8.88 11.64
C LEU A 231 0.57 8.90 13.17
N HIS A 232 1.71 8.61 13.76
CA HIS A 232 1.92 8.49 15.20
C HIS A 232 3.27 9.10 15.65
N LEU A 233 3.39 9.34 16.95
CA LEU A 233 4.64 9.72 17.61
C LEU A 233 4.91 8.83 18.81
N ASN A 234 6.17 8.48 19.02
CA ASN A 234 6.56 7.68 20.15
C ASN A 234 7.09 8.48 21.34
N PRO A 235 6.98 7.94 22.57
CA PRO A 235 7.85 8.34 23.67
C PRO A 235 9.22 7.65 23.52
N ALA A 236 10.31 8.40 23.67
CA ALA A 236 11.67 7.82 23.73
C ALA A 236 12.06 7.55 25.20
N PRO A 237 12.64 6.39 25.52
CA PRO A 237 13.23 6.18 26.84
C PRO A 237 14.44 7.12 27.06
N PRO A 238 14.88 7.33 28.31
CA PRO A 238 16.06 8.15 28.60
C PRO A 238 17.29 7.72 27.78
N GLY A 239 17.99 8.68 27.19
CA GLY A 239 19.19 8.44 26.36
C GLY A 239 18.91 7.96 24.93
N HIS A 240 17.65 7.70 24.55
CA HIS A 240 17.32 7.30 23.19
C HIS A 240 17.47 8.45 22.20
N SER A 241 18.20 8.22 21.11
CA SER A 241 18.56 9.28 20.14
C SER A 241 17.39 9.79 19.28
N GLY A 242 16.23 9.13 19.35
CA GLY A 242 15.05 9.41 18.52
C GLY A 242 15.16 8.77 17.13
N GLY A 243 14.28 9.18 16.23
CA GLY A 243 14.16 8.64 14.89
C GLY A 243 12.72 8.24 14.54
N MET A 244 12.54 7.83 13.29
CA MET A 244 11.28 7.33 12.77
C MET A 244 11.29 5.80 12.75
N ALA A 245 10.14 5.16 12.92
CA ALA A 245 10.04 3.71 12.81
C ALA A 245 8.71 3.30 12.19
N ALA A 246 8.72 2.15 11.52
CA ALA A 246 7.47 1.52 11.09
C ALA A 246 6.87 0.70 12.23
N VAL A 247 5.55 0.56 12.24
CA VAL A 247 4.84 -0.37 13.12
C VAL A 247 4.26 -1.51 12.28
N LEU A 248 4.65 -2.74 12.59
CA LEU A 248 4.29 -3.92 11.81
C LEU A 248 3.54 -4.95 12.66
N ALA A 249 2.58 -5.60 12.01
CA ALA A 249 1.93 -6.79 12.56
C ALA A 249 2.25 -7.99 11.68
N PRO A 250 2.76 -9.09 12.24
CA PRO A 250 2.93 -10.34 11.50
C PRO A 250 1.61 -10.90 10.98
N GLY A 251 1.70 -11.85 10.05
CA GLY A 251 0.57 -12.54 9.45
C GLY A 251 0.33 -13.94 10.02
N TRP A 252 -0.52 -14.69 9.32
CA TRP A 252 -0.94 -16.03 9.71
C TRP A 252 0.23 -16.98 9.98
N GLN A 253 1.21 -17.01 9.07
CA GLN A 253 2.31 -17.97 9.13
C GLN A 253 3.14 -17.83 10.41
N THR A 254 3.44 -16.59 10.80
CA THR A 254 4.21 -16.33 12.02
C THR A 254 3.39 -16.61 13.28
N PHE A 255 2.12 -16.21 13.33
CA PHE A 255 1.29 -16.50 14.50
C PHE A 255 0.98 -17.99 14.65
N ASP A 256 0.79 -18.74 13.56
CA ASP A 256 0.63 -20.20 13.62
C ASP A 256 1.94 -20.90 14.04
N LEU A 257 3.10 -20.42 13.61
CA LEU A 257 4.38 -20.91 14.12
C LEU A 257 4.49 -20.71 15.64
N LEU A 258 4.13 -19.52 16.14
CA LEU A 258 4.14 -19.22 17.58
C LEU A 258 3.14 -20.11 18.35
N ARG A 259 1.96 -20.39 17.77
CA ARG A 259 0.99 -21.36 18.30
C ARG A 259 1.60 -22.76 18.38
N LYS A 260 2.28 -23.22 17.31
CA LYS A 260 2.98 -24.52 17.28
C LYS A 260 4.11 -24.59 18.32
N ILE A 261 4.83 -23.50 18.58
CA ILE A 261 5.82 -23.42 19.67
C ILE A 261 5.13 -23.57 21.03
N SER A 262 4.03 -22.86 21.26
CA SER A 262 3.22 -23.01 22.49
C SER A 262 2.71 -24.44 22.71
N LEU A 263 2.41 -25.16 21.63
CA LEU A 263 1.99 -26.56 21.64
C LEU A 263 3.16 -27.57 21.71
N LYS A 264 4.41 -27.09 21.81
CA LYS A 264 5.63 -27.91 21.76
C LYS A 264 5.80 -28.73 20.45
N GLN A 265 5.09 -28.35 19.39
CA GLN A 265 5.20 -28.96 18.06
C GLN A 265 6.38 -28.39 17.26
N LYS A 266 6.92 -27.25 17.69
CA LYS A 266 8.14 -26.62 17.15
C LYS A 266 9.01 -26.13 18.31
N PRO A 267 10.35 -26.15 18.16
CA PRO A 267 11.25 -25.65 19.20
C PRO A 267 11.23 -24.12 19.28
N ALA A 268 11.57 -23.57 20.44
CA ALA A 268 11.71 -22.14 20.65
C ALA A 268 12.71 -21.48 19.67
N SER A 269 13.75 -22.21 19.25
CA SER A 269 14.75 -21.74 18.27
C SER A 269 14.13 -21.35 16.92
N ALA A 270 12.94 -21.87 16.57
CA ALA A 270 12.25 -21.50 15.34
C ALA A 270 11.81 -20.03 15.34
N PHE A 271 11.45 -19.47 16.50
CA PHE A 271 11.14 -18.04 16.61
C PHE A 271 12.38 -17.19 16.35
N TYR A 272 13.53 -17.54 16.96
CA TYR A 272 14.75 -16.75 16.86
C TYR A 272 15.39 -16.76 15.45
N ARG A 273 14.94 -17.64 14.56
CA ARG A 273 15.31 -17.63 13.14
C ARG A 273 14.44 -16.70 12.29
N LEU A 274 13.35 -16.17 12.85
CA LEU A 274 12.51 -15.22 12.13
C LEU A 274 13.24 -13.88 11.99
N PRO A 275 13.15 -13.21 10.84
CA PRO A 275 13.85 -11.95 10.59
C PRO A 275 13.38 -10.81 11.50
N TRP A 276 12.15 -10.86 12.03
CA TRP A 276 11.65 -9.88 13.00
C TRP A 276 11.77 -10.26 14.48
N ALA A 277 12.38 -11.39 14.83
CA ALA A 277 12.43 -11.86 16.22
C ALA A 277 13.09 -10.84 17.17
N SER A 278 14.14 -10.17 16.70
CA SER A 278 14.86 -9.09 17.40
C SER A 278 14.08 -7.79 17.48
N HIS A 279 12.96 -7.64 16.79
CA HIS A 279 12.21 -6.39 16.72
C HIS A 279 10.86 -6.47 17.45
N TRP A 280 10.57 -7.63 18.06
CA TRP A 280 9.34 -7.83 18.82
C TRP A 280 9.30 -6.99 20.10
N LEU A 281 8.23 -6.23 20.28
CA LEU A 281 8.01 -5.41 21.46
C LEU A 281 7.73 -6.26 22.69
N SER A 282 8.45 -5.96 23.77
CA SER A 282 8.24 -6.59 25.08
C SER A 282 7.63 -5.56 26.02
N THR A 283 6.29 -5.57 26.13
CA THR A 283 5.53 -4.60 26.91
C THR A 283 5.27 -5.04 28.35
N GLU A 284 5.51 -6.32 28.66
CA GLU A 284 5.33 -6.87 30.00
C GLU A 284 6.66 -6.95 30.75
N PRO A 285 6.75 -6.38 31.97
CA PRO A 285 7.96 -6.47 32.77
C PRO A 285 8.43 -7.92 33.00
N GLY A 286 9.73 -8.17 32.83
CA GLY A 286 10.35 -9.48 33.04
C GLY A 286 10.01 -10.54 31.99
N TRP A 287 9.40 -10.15 30.87
CA TRP A 287 9.17 -11.03 29.72
C TRP A 287 10.24 -10.83 28.65
N ASN A 288 10.66 -11.94 28.02
CA ASN A 288 11.51 -11.91 26.83
C ASN A 288 10.68 -11.81 25.53
N LYS A 289 11.35 -11.58 24.40
CA LYS A 289 10.69 -11.40 23.09
C LYS A 289 9.84 -12.59 22.67
N LEU A 290 10.28 -13.83 22.92
CA LEU A 290 9.49 -15.03 22.62
C LEU A 290 8.22 -15.11 23.50
N GLN A 291 8.32 -14.73 24.78
CA GLN A 291 7.16 -14.69 25.68
C GLN A 291 6.16 -13.65 25.19
N ALA A 292 6.61 -12.44 24.83
CA ALA A 292 5.75 -11.40 24.28
C ALA A 292 5.10 -11.84 22.95
N ALA A 293 5.88 -12.43 22.04
CA ALA A 293 5.40 -12.93 20.77
C ALA A 293 4.32 -14.01 20.91
N ARG A 294 4.51 -14.94 21.87
CA ARG A 294 3.48 -15.94 22.16
C ARG A 294 2.22 -15.29 22.71
N ALA A 295 2.29 -14.34 23.64
CA ALA A 295 1.09 -13.64 24.10
C ALA A 295 0.35 -12.92 22.96
N ASP A 296 1.08 -12.31 22.03
CA ASP A 296 0.51 -11.70 20.84
C ASP A 296 -0.19 -12.72 19.93
N ALA A 297 0.39 -13.91 19.75
CA ALA A 297 -0.26 -15.01 19.03
C ALA A 297 -1.55 -15.46 19.75
N TRP A 298 -1.56 -15.50 21.08
CA TRP A 298 -2.78 -15.81 21.86
C TRP A 298 -3.86 -14.77 21.63
N VAL A 299 -3.50 -13.48 21.63
CA VAL A 299 -4.47 -12.41 21.36
C VAL A 299 -5.01 -12.51 19.95
N TYR A 300 -4.14 -12.81 18.98
CA TYR A 300 -4.52 -13.00 17.60
C TYR A 300 -5.51 -14.16 17.44
N MET A 301 -5.21 -15.34 18.01
CA MET A 301 -6.02 -16.56 17.82
C MET A 301 -7.30 -16.60 18.66
N ASN A 302 -7.22 -16.30 19.96
CA ASN A 302 -8.34 -16.50 20.88
C ASN A 302 -8.70 -15.30 21.74
N GLY A 303 -8.09 -14.14 21.52
CA GLY A 303 -8.50 -12.89 22.15
C GLY A 303 -8.05 -12.72 23.61
N TYR A 304 -7.11 -13.51 24.10
CA TYR A 304 -6.51 -13.35 25.42
C TYR A 304 -5.00 -13.32 25.32
N TRP A 305 -4.34 -12.69 26.29
CA TRP A 305 -2.90 -12.95 26.47
C TRP A 305 -2.68 -14.38 26.96
N SER A 306 -1.50 -14.94 26.72
CA SER A 306 -1.07 -16.13 27.45
C SER A 306 -0.57 -15.78 28.84
N ASN A 307 -0.45 -16.78 29.71
CA ASN A 307 0.47 -16.72 30.84
C ASN A 307 1.94 -16.69 30.34
N LYS A 308 2.89 -16.45 31.25
CA LYS A 308 4.33 -16.34 30.91
C LYS A 308 4.89 -17.63 30.28
N SER A 309 4.38 -18.81 30.68
CA SER A 309 4.79 -20.08 30.07
C SER A 309 4.31 -20.24 28.63
N GLY A 310 3.30 -19.48 28.21
CA GLY A 310 2.74 -19.50 26.85
C GLY A 310 1.82 -20.71 26.59
N THR A 311 1.33 -21.38 27.64
CA THR A 311 0.61 -22.66 27.53
C THR A 311 -0.87 -22.57 27.90
N ALA A 312 -1.29 -21.47 28.54
CA ALA A 312 -2.67 -21.26 28.95
C ALA A 312 -3.04 -19.77 28.84
N PRO A 313 -4.35 -19.45 28.71
CA PRO A 313 -4.79 -18.06 28.65
C PRO A 313 -4.65 -17.37 30.01
N TRP A 314 -4.29 -16.10 29.98
CA TRP A 314 -4.31 -15.22 31.12
C TRP A 314 -5.66 -14.50 31.18
N TYR A 315 -6.63 -15.10 31.86
CA TYR A 315 -8.03 -14.61 31.89
C TYR A 315 -8.19 -13.15 32.37
N LYS A 316 -7.30 -12.65 33.23
CA LYS A 316 -7.29 -11.24 33.68
C LYS A 316 -6.88 -10.25 32.58
N LYS A 317 -6.25 -10.72 31.50
CA LYS A 317 -5.78 -9.91 30.36
C LYS A 317 -6.54 -10.26 29.08
N ALA A 318 -7.87 -10.18 29.15
CA ALA A 318 -8.74 -10.28 27.99
C ALA A 318 -8.49 -9.12 27.01
N ARG A 319 -8.39 -9.46 25.72
CA ARG A 319 -8.27 -8.52 24.59
C ARG A 319 -9.41 -8.67 23.59
N GLY A 320 -10.34 -9.60 23.81
CA GLY A 320 -11.51 -9.85 22.98
C GLY A 320 -11.18 -10.52 21.66
N PHE A 321 -12.17 -11.17 21.04
CA PHE A 321 -12.05 -11.74 19.70
C PHE A 321 -12.06 -10.61 18.67
N ARG A 322 -10.89 -9.96 18.49
CA ARG A 322 -10.78 -8.66 17.82
C ARG A 322 -11.42 -8.59 16.45
N HIS A 323 -11.34 -9.65 15.64
CA HIS A 323 -11.97 -9.72 14.32
C HIS A 323 -13.50 -9.55 14.32
N ASN A 324 -14.16 -9.69 15.47
CA ASN A 324 -15.59 -9.49 15.65
C ASN A 324 -15.94 -8.23 16.47
N LEU A 325 -14.97 -7.36 16.75
CA LEU A 325 -15.20 -6.12 17.51
C LEU A 325 -15.40 -4.90 16.60
N PHE A 326 -15.59 -5.14 15.30
CA PHE A 326 -15.90 -4.12 14.31
C PHE A 326 -16.68 -4.71 13.14
N GLN A 327 -17.45 -3.87 12.46
CA GLN A 327 -18.25 -4.19 11.30
C GLN A 327 -17.39 -4.23 10.06
N TRP A 328 -17.35 -5.38 9.41
CA TRP A 328 -16.67 -5.61 8.14
C TRP A 328 -17.11 -6.97 7.56
N ARG A 329 -16.82 -7.19 6.28
CA ARG A 329 -17.19 -8.42 5.56
C ARG A 329 -16.71 -9.73 6.20
N TYR A 330 -15.60 -9.69 6.94
CA TYR A 330 -14.97 -10.89 7.49
C TYR A 330 -15.37 -11.20 8.94
N ALA A 331 -16.24 -10.39 9.56
CA ALA A 331 -16.79 -10.71 10.87
C ALA A 331 -17.62 -12.00 10.81
N ASP A 332 -17.69 -12.72 11.92
CA ASP A 332 -18.53 -13.90 12.02
C ASP A 332 -20.03 -13.52 12.02
N PRO A 333 -20.92 -14.45 11.59
CA PRO A 333 -22.35 -14.18 11.54
C PRO A 333 -22.94 -13.76 12.89
N ALA A 334 -24.08 -13.07 12.86
CA ALA A 334 -24.80 -12.66 14.06
C ALA A 334 -25.04 -13.85 15.01
N GLY A 335 -24.86 -13.63 16.31
CA GLY A 335 -24.97 -14.68 17.33
C GLY A 335 -23.69 -15.48 17.58
N TRP A 336 -22.57 -15.09 16.96
CA TRP A 336 -21.26 -15.67 17.20
C TRP A 336 -20.86 -15.66 18.68
N GLU A 337 -21.35 -14.72 19.48
CA GLU A 337 -21.06 -14.62 20.92
C GLU A 337 -21.56 -15.87 21.67
N LYS A 338 -22.73 -16.39 21.29
CA LYS A 338 -23.28 -17.63 21.86
C LYS A 338 -22.42 -18.83 21.47
N LYS A 339 -21.97 -18.87 20.21
CA LYS A 339 -21.03 -19.90 19.72
C LYS A 339 -19.71 -19.83 20.51
N ALA A 340 -19.16 -18.64 20.65
CA ALA A 340 -17.93 -18.39 21.39
C ALA A 340 -18.01 -18.88 22.83
N LEU A 341 -19.10 -18.58 23.55
CA LEU A 341 -19.33 -19.04 24.92
C LEU A 341 -19.34 -20.57 25.05
N ARG A 342 -20.00 -21.28 24.12
CA ARG A 342 -20.03 -22.75 24.11
C ARG A 342 -18.67 -23.36 23.78
N GLU A 343 -17.94 -22.75 22.85
CA GLU A 343 -16.69 -23.31 22.33
C GLU A 343 -15.46 -23.03 23.18
N ARG A 344 -15.54 -22.14 24.19
CA ARG A 344 -14.39 -21.78 25.05
C ARG A 344 -13.59 -22.98 25.55
N LYS A 345 -14.25 -24.07 25.92
CA LYS A 345 -13.64 -25.31 26.43
C LYS A 345 -13.71 -26.49 25.45
N SER A 346 -14.23 -26.25 24.25
CA SER A 346 -14.44 -27.25 23.20
C SER A 346 -13.54 -26.98 21.98
N THR A 347 -13.79 -27.67 20.87
CA THR A 347 -13.15 -27.47 19.57
C THR A 347 -13.88 -26.39 18.79
N GLY A 348 -13.13 -25.52 18.11
CA GLY A 348 -13.69 -24.46 17.27
C GLY A 348 -12.85 -23.16 17.24
N PRO A 349 -13.27 -22.14 16.49
CA PRO A 349 -12.54 -20.88 16.31
C PRO A 349 -12.45 -20.01 17.56
N TYR A 350 -13.28 -20.26 18.58
CA TYR A 350 -13.25 -19.53 19.85
C TYR A 350 -12.68 -20.35 21.01
N SER A 351 -12.07 -21.50 20.72
CA SER A 351 -11.48 -22.33 21.77
C SER A 351 -10.34 -21.61 22.49
N MET A 352 -10.38 -21.65 23.81
CA MET A 352 -9.30 -21.17 24.68
C MET A 352 -8.19 -22.21 24.86
N ILE A 353 -8.34 -23.39 24.26
CA ILE A 353 -7.39 -24.50 24.32
C ILE A 353 -6.74 -24.61 22.93
N TYR A 354 -5.48 -24.22 22.81
CA TYR A 354 -4.76 -24.16 21.53
C TYR A 354 -4.78 -25.45 20.69
N SER A 355 -4.83 -26.62 21.33
CA SER A 355 -4.91 -27.91 20.62
C SER A 355 -6.30 -28.17 20.03
N LYS A 356 -7.34 -27.54 20.57
CA LYS A 356 -8.74 -27.61 20.12
C LYS A 356 -9.15 -26.40 19.26
N TRP A 357 -8.37 -25.32 19.27
CA TRP A 357 -8.61 -24.16 18.42
C TRP A 357 -8.46 -24.51 16.94
N ARG A 358 -9.33 -23.95 16.08
CA ARG A 358 -9.36 -24.19 14.63
C ARG A 358 -9.52 -22.86 13.86
N PRO A 359 -8.77 -22.62 12.77
CA PRO A 359 -8.92 -21.42 11.94
C PRO A 359 -10.14 -21.51 11.02
N GLU A 360 -11.34 -21.44 11.58
CA GLU A 360 -12.59 -21.61 10.83
C GLU A 360 -13.35 -20.29 10.69
N GLY A 361 -13.77 -19.96 9.46
CA GLY A 361 -14.58 -18.78 9.16
C GLY A 361 -13.87 -17.76 8.27
N ARG A 362 -14.65 -16.79 7.78
CA ARG A 362 -14.24 -15.82 6.74
C ARG A 362 -12.98 -15.04 7.11
N PHE A 363 -12.83 -14.67 8.39
CA PHE A 363 -11.62 -14.00 8.87
C PHE A 363 -10.38 -14.88 8.66
N TRP A 364 -10.43 -16.15 9.05
CA TRP A 364 -9.27 -17.03 8.97
C TRP A 364 -8.92 -17.41 7.54
N GLU A 365 -9.92 -17.59 6.68
CA GLU A 365 -9.74 -17.77 5.24
C GLU A 365 -9.00 -16.57 4.60
N ARG A 366 -9.41 -15.35 4.96
CA ARG A 366 -8.71 -14.13 4.57
C ARG A 366 -7.27 -14.14 5.07
N GLU A 367 -7.06 -14.37 6.37
CA GLU A 367 -5.75 -14.35 7.02
C GLU A 367 -4.74 -15.32 6.38
N GLN A 368 -5.24 -16.42 5.82
CA GLN A 368 -4.44 -17.44 5.12
C GLN A 368 -4.21 -17.15 3.64
N SER A 369 -4.78 -16.06 3.10
CA SER A 369 -4.69 -15.72 1.68
C SER A 369 -3.30 -15.21 1.26
N LYS A 370 -3.02 -15.28 -0.05
CA LYS A 370 -1.78 -14.71 -0.62
C LYS A 370 -1.68 -13.20 -0.41
N ALA A 371 -2.79 -12.47 -0.43
CA ALA A 371 -2.80 -11.02 -0.20
C ALA A 371 -2.30 -10.66 1.21
N GLU A 372 -2.75 -11.39 2.22
CA GLU A 372 -2.28 -11.23 3.59
C GLU A 372 -0.79 -11.55 3.74
N TYR A 373 -0.34 -12.61 3.07
CA TYR A 373 1.08 -12.95 3.01
C TYR A 373 1.90 -11.83 2.35
N TRP A 374 1.51 -11.32 1.19
CA TRP A 374 2.25 -10.25 0.49
C TRP A 374 2.30 -8.96 1.29
N ARG A 375 1.21 -8.59 1.98
CA ARG A 375 1.15 -7.30 2.66
C ARG A 375 1.83 -7.31 4.04
N ARG A 376 1.89 -8.47 4.74
CA ARG A 376 2.42 -8.55 6.12
C ARG A 376 3.62 -9.46 6.35
N GLU A 377 3.91 -10.42 5.48
CA GLU A 377 4.92 -11.46 5.74
C GLU A 377 6.06 -11.45 4.73
N ALA A 378 5.71 -11.37 3.44
CA ALA A 378 6.64 -11.60 2.34
C ALA A 378 7.87 -10.68 2.38
N ALA A 379 9.02 -11.24 1.98
CA ALA A 379 10.12 -10.42 1.51
C ALA A 379 9.72 -9.72 0.20
N VAL A 380 10.18 -8.49 0.01
CA VAL A 380 9.85 -7.71 -1.19
C VAL A 380 11.09 -7.58 -2.07
N SER A 381 11.06 -8.26 -3.22
CA SER A 381 12.21 -8.38 -4.12
C SER A 381 12.78 -7.01 -4.53
N GLY A 382 14.11 -6.90 -4.56
CA GLY A 382 14.82 -5.67 -4.94
C GLY A 382 14.58 -4.47 -4.01
N SER A 383 14.06 -4.67 -2.80
CA SER A 383 13.87 -3.58 -1.82
C SER A 383 14.78 -3.64 -0.60
N GLY A 384 15.41 -4.80 -0.34
CA GLY A 384 16.11 -5.07 0.92
C GLY A 384 15.17 -5.40 2.09
N ILE A 385 13.85 -5.33 1.89
CA ILE A 385 12.86 -5.74 2.89
C ILE A 385 12.75 -7.27 2.88
N THR A 386 13.16 -7.89 3.99
CA THR A 386 13.13 -9.35 4.16
C THR A 386 11.91 -9.86 4.93
N TYR A 387 11.08 -8.96 5.47
CA TYR A 387 9.86 -9.28 6.22
C TYR A 387 8.91 -8.09 6.29
N GLY A 388 7.66 -8.33 6.68
CA GLY A 388 6.68 -7.26 6.87
C GLY A 388 5.95 -6.85 5.60
N GLY A 389 6.28 -7.47 4.46
CA GLY A 389 5.55 -7.31 3.21
C GLY A 389 5.52 -5.88 2.67
N ASP A 390 4.49 -5.64 1.85
CA ASP A 390 4.25 -4.32 1.28
C ASP A 390 3.91 -3.25 2.33
N ASN A 391 3.43 -3.64 3.54
CA ASN A 391 3.27 -2.70 4.65
C ASN A 391 4.62 -2.13 5.08
N HIS A 392 5.63 -2.99 5.27
CA HIS A 392 6.97 -2.54 5.64
C HIS A 392 7.61 -1.74 4.50
N LEU A 393 7.46 -2.18 3.25
CA LEU A 393 7.96 -1.41 2.11
C LEU A 393 7.34 -0.01 2.07
N ALA A 394 6.02 0.10 2.16
CA ALA A 394 5.32 1.38 2.12
C ALA A 394 5.75 2.28 3.28
N SER A 395 5.78 1.77 4.51
CA SER A 395 6.24 2.54 5.67
C SER A 395 7.68 3.04 5.50
N ASN A 396 8.60 2.16 5.12
CA ASN A 396 10.01 2.49 4.95
C ASN A 396 10.19 3.53 3.84
N GLU A 397 9.54 3.35 2.70
CA GLU A 397 9.63 4.29 1.58
C GLU A 397 9.10 5.68 1.96
N LEU A 398 7.95 5.77 2.65
CA LEU A 398 7.42 7.05 3.09
C LEU A 398 8.32 7.76 4.12
N MET A 399 8.94 7.03 5.05
CA MET A 399 9.95 7.60 5.95
C MET A 399 11.20 8.07 5.20
N ARG A 400 11.64 7.36 4.15
CA ARG A 400 12.73 7.81 3.27
C ARG A 400 12.33 9.08 2.51
N PHE A 401 11.09 9.19 2.08
CA PHE A 401 10.57 10.43 1.49
C PHE A 401 10.58 11.60 2.48
N ILE A 402 10.23 11.39 3.75
CA ILE A 402 10.41 12.43 4.78
C ILE A 402 11.88 12.84 4.89
N GLN A 403 12.82 11.87 4.99
CA GLN A 403 14.26 12.14 5.10
C GLN A 403 14.79 12.95 3.90
N TYR A 404 14.43 12.53 2.70
CA TYR A 404 14.89 13.14 1.46
C TYR A 404 14.21 14.48 1.18
N GLY A 405 12.90 14.53 1.36
CA GLY A 405 12.07 15.68 1.02
C GLY A 405 12.26 16.87 1.94
N VAL A 406 12.33 16.65 3.26
CA VAL A 406 12.63 17.75 4.19
C VAL A 406 14.00 18.37 3.89
N ARG A 407 15.00 17.55 3.54
CA ARG A 407 16.34 18.05 3.16
C ARG A 407 16.38 18.75 1.80
N THR A 408 15.49 18.36 0.89
CA THR A 408 15.34 18.99 -0.41
C THR A 408 14.73 20.38 -0.27
N GLN A 409 13.73 20.52 0.61
CA GLN A 409 12.96 21.74 0.81
C GLN A 409 13.61 22.71 1.80
N VAL A 410 14.37 22.20 2.79
CA VAL A 410 14.97 22.99 3.88
C VAL A 410 16.50 22.84 3.86
N PRO A 411 17.25 23.79 3.26
CA PRO A 411 18.70 23.71 3.12
C PRO A 411 19.45 23.44 4.44
N GLU A 412 19.00 24.00 5.55
CA GLU A 412 19.59 23.87 6.89
C GLU A 412 19.51 22.43 7.43
N LYS A 413 18.64 21.59 6.84
CA LYS A 413 18.46 20.19 7.24
C LYS A 413 19.30 19.21 6.41
N ARG A 414 20.00 19.67 5.36
CA ARG A 414 20.74 18.80 4.42
C ARG A 414 21.78 17.90 5.10
N ALA A 415 22.42 18.36 6.17
CA ALA A 415 23.38 17.54 6.91
C ALA A 415 22.72 16.29 7.54
N SER A 416 23.44 15.17 7.56
CA SER A 416 22.90 13.86 7.95
C SER A 416 22.38 13.85 9.39
N ASN A 417 23.05 14.55 10.31
CA ASN A 417 22.72 14.61 11.74
C ASN A 417 21.53 15.52 12.10
N LYS A 418 20.94 16.25 11.12
CA LYS A 418 19.88 17.23 11.39
C LYS A 418 18.48 16.62 11.52
N LEU A 419 18.27 15.41 10.99
CA LEU A 419 17.04 14.63 11.19
C LEU A 419 17.40 13.32 11.89
N GLY A 420 16.45 12.73 12.62
CA GLY A 420 16.65 11.42 13.26
C GLY A 420 16.83 10.31 12.24
N PRO A 421 17.39 9.15 12.60
CA PRO A 421 17.50 8.02 11.68
C PRO A 421 16.14 7.40 11.37
N ILE A 422 16.11 6.48 10.40
CA ILE A 422 15.05 5.48 10.31
C ILE A 422 15.52 4.28 11.14
N LEU A 423 14.74 3.92 12.15
CA LEU A 423 15.00 2.83 13.09
C LEU A 423 14.39 1.53 12.59
N ASP A 424 14.81 0.44 13.21
CA ASP A 424 14.14 -0.85 13.05
C ASP A 424 12.65 -0.75 13.42
N PRO A 425 11.77 -1.52 12.77
CA PRO A 425 10.34 -1.47 13.02
C PRO A 425 9.97 -2.02 14.40
N PHE A 426 8.83 -1.57 14.93
CA PHE A 426 8.19 -2.16 16.09
C PHE A 426 7.23 -3.27 15.69
N VAL A 427 7.41 -4.46 16.25
CA VAL A 427 6.61 -5.65 15.88
C VAL A 427 5.75 -6.12 17.05
N SER A 428 4.44 -6.21 16.83
CA SER A 428 3.46 -6.78 17.78
C SER A 428 2.15 -7.09 17.05
N THR A 429 1.13 -7.60 17.75
CA THR A 429 -0.20 -7.85 17.19
C THR A 429 -1.03 -6.56 17.03
N TYR A 430 -0.50 -5.56 16.33
CA TYR A 430 -1.17 -4.27 16.15
C TYR A 430 -2.48 -4.40 15.38
N THR A 431 -3.50 -3.69 15.85
CA THR A 431 -4.87 -3.85 15.35
C THR A 431 -5.03 -3.25 13.95
N LEU A 432 -4.58 -2.00 13.71
CA LEU A 432 -4.77 -1.35 12.41
C LEU A 432 -4.14 -2.13 11.24
N PRO A 433 -2.86 -2.55 11.29
CA PRO A 433 -2.27 -3.30 10.18
C PRO A 433 -2.90 -4.68 9.97
N THR A 434 -3.47 -5.29 11.02
CA THR A 434 -4.10 -6.61 10.92
C THR A 434 -5.49 -6.55 10.26
N TYR A 435 -6.34 -5.62 10.72
CA TYR A 435 -7.78 -5.66 10.44
C TYR A 435 -8.25 -4.63 9.40
N THR A 436 -7.32 -3.95 8.75
CA THR A 436 -7.61 -3.08 7.61
C THR A 436 -7.36 -3.84 6.31
N ASN A 437 -8.27 -3.71 5.35
CA ASN A 437 -8.18 -4.36 4.06
C ASN A 437 -7.38 -3.53 3.04
N ALA A 438 -6.16 -3.14 3.42
CA ALA A 438 -5.29 -2.24 2.68
C ALA A 438 -3.81 -2.56 2.90
N ILE A 439 -2.95 -1.94 2.09
CA ILE A 439 -1.57 -1.72 2.49
C ILE A 439 -1.57 -0.63 3.56
N VAL A 440 -0.94 -0.88 4.70
CA VAL A 440 -0.92 0.04 5.84
C VAL A 440 0.50 0.51 6.07
N ALA A 441 0.74 1.80 5.78
CA ALA A 441 1.94 2.50 6.16
C ALA A 441 1.74 3.11 7.56
N PHE A 442 2.04 2.33 8.60
CA PHE A 442 1.98 2.80 9.99
C PHE A 442 3.34 3.40 10.38
N LEU A 443 3.36 4.70 10.60
CA LEU A 443 4.55 5.49 10.85
C LEU A 443 4.55 6.09 12.25
N GLU A 444 5.59 5.77 12.99
CA GLU A 444 6.04 6.57 14.12
C GLU A 444 6.98 7.62 13.54
N VAL A 445 6.47 8.82 13.24
CA VAL A 445 7.21 9.85 12.46
C VAL A 445 8.28 10.58 13.28
N GLY A 446 8.50 10.15 14.52
CA GLY A 446 9.49 10.72 15.43
C GLY A 446 9.18 10.38 16.88
N HIS A 447 10.03 10.88 17.77
CA HIS A 447 9.79 10.80 19.21
C HIS A 447 9.40 12.15 19.79
N LEU A 448 8.25 12.23 20.45
CA LEU A 448 7.67 13.51 20.90
C LEU A 448 8.56 14.21 21.95
N ASN A 449 9.25 13.47 22.81
CA ASN A 449 10.13 14.04 23.84
C ASN A 449 11.55 14.34 23.31
N VAL A 450 11.93 13.89 22.11
CA VAL A 450 13.21 14.22 21.48
C VAL A 450 13.10 15.54 20.73
N TRP A 451 13.90 16.53 21.15
CA TRP A 451 13.79 17.90 20.63
C TRP A 451 13.87 17.99 19.10
N ARG A 452 14.84 17.31 18.48
CA ARG A 452 15.06 17.32 17.04
C ARG A 452 13.85 16.79 16.26
N ASP A 453 13.32 15.64 16.69
CA ASP A 453 12.20 14.98 16.03
C ASP A 453 10.91 15.79 16.21
N ARG A 454 10.67 16.28 17.44
CA ARG A 454 9.54 17.16 17.73
C ARG A 454 9.57 18.43 16.89
N ARG A 455 10.74 19.07 16.71
CA ARG A 455 10.87 20.28 15.89
C ARG A 455 10.65 19.99 14.39
N MET A 456 11.03 18.81 13.90
CA MET A 456 10.68 18.41 12.52
C MET A 456 9.16 18.40 12.31
N VAL A 457 8.39 17.77 13.21
CA VAL A 457 6.93 17.69 13.04
C VAL A 457 6.19 18.98 13.37
N ILE A 458 6.79 19.90 14.14
CA ILE A 458 6.18 21.20 14.47
C ILE A 458 6.57 22.28 13.47
N ASP A 459 7.86 22.44 13.18
CA ASP A 459 8.37 23.57 12.42
C ASP A 459 8.50 23.26 10.93
N GLN A 460 8.75 21.99 10.57
CA GLN A 460 8.86 21.52 9.19
C GLN A 460 7.63 20.69 8.78
N ARG A 461 6.48 20.96 9.41
CA ARG A 461 5.25 20.17 9.22
C ARG A 461 4.78 20.18 7.76
N GLU A 462 5.01 21.29 7.07
CA GLU A 462 4.58 21.47 5.69
C GLU A 462 5.43 20.63 4.75
N GLU A 463 6.74 20.66 4.94
CA GLU A 463 7.71 19.91 4.17
C GLU A 463 7.57 18.41 4.42
N VAL A 464 7.27 18.00 5.66
CA VAL A 464 6.92 16.60 5.98
C VAL A 464 5.64 16.20 5.25
N ALA A 465 4.60 17.04 5.23
CA ALA A 465 3.35 16.73 4.55
C ALA A 465 3.52 16.61 3.02
N ILE A 466 4.24 17.54 2.40
CA ILE A 466 4.60 17.48 0.97
C ILE A 466 5.39 16.21 0.69
N SER A 467 6.39 15.91 1.51
CA SER A 467 7.23 14.71 1.36
C SER A 467 6.39 13.42 1.40
N LEU A 468 5.45 13.34 2.33
CA LEU A 468 4.52 12.20 2.44
C LEU A 468 3.59 12.12 1.22
N ALA A 469 3.02 13.22 0.76
CA ALA A 469 2.13 13.22 -0.40
C ALA A 469 2.86 12.83 -1.70
N VAL A 470 4.09 13.34 -1.90
CA VAL A 470 4.97 12.96 -3.01
C VAL A 470 5.38 11.48 -2.89
N GLY A 471 5.71 11.02 -1.69
CA GLY A 471 6.03 9.62 -1.43
C GLY A 471 4.86 8.68 -1.72
N ILE A 472 3.64 9.07 -1.34
CA ILE A 472 2.41 8.35 -1.70
C ILE A 472 2.29 8.31 -3.21
N TYR A 473 2.39 9.43 -3.92
CA TYR A 473 2.39 9.42 -5.39
C TYR A 473 3.42 8.45 -5.98
N SER A 474 4.65 8.46 -5.45
CA SER A 474 5.70 7.55 -5.89
C SER A 474 5.36 6.07 -5.67
N LEU A 475 4.61 5.71 -4.63
CA LEU A 475 4.17 4.33 -4.42
C LEU A 475 3.16 3.87 -5.49
N PHE A 476 2.42 4.78 -6.12
CA PHE A 476 1.42 4.42 -7.14
C PHE A 476 1.94 4.59 -8.58
N ALA A 477 2.66 5.68 -8.87
CA ALA A 477 3.15 5.99 -10.22
C ALA A 477 4.63 5.67 -10.43
N GLY A 478 5.41 5.55 -9.36
CA GLY A 478 6.86 5.69 -9.42
C GLY A 478 7.29 7.16 -9.56
N LEU A 479 8.55 7.44 -9.20
CA LEU A 479 9.15 8.76 -9.28
C LEU A 479 10.67 8.62 -9.42
N GLU A 480 11.26 9.12 -10.50
CA GLU A 480 12.72 9.22 -10.58
C GLU A 480 13.18 10.39 -9.72
N LEU A 481 14.16 10.17 -8.85
CA LEU A 481 14.63 11.19 -7.92
C LEU A 481 15.84 11.95 -8.46
N LYS A 482 15.94 13.24 -8.10
CA LYS A 482 17.11 14.06 -8.42
C LYS A 482 18.37 13.50 -7.77
N LYS A 483 19.49 13.56 -8.49
CA LYS A 483 20.82 13.10 -8.07
C LYS A 483 21.83 14.26 -8.06
N PRO A 484 22.80 14.28 -7.12
CA PRO A 484 22.84 13.45 -5.92
C PRO A 484 21.74 13.89 -4.94
N GLY A 485 21.01 12.95 -4.36
CA GLY A 485 20.01 13.27 -3.34
C GLY A 485 20.65 13.66 -2.01
N TYR A 486 19.85 14.20 -1.08
CA TYR A 486 20.35 14.59 0.25
C TYR A 486 20.07 13.53 1.32
N GLY A 487 21.07 13.29 2.17
CA GLY A 487 20.97 12.44 3.35
C GLY A 487 21.22 10.94 3.09
N PRO A 488 21.29 10.13 4.16
CA PRO A 488 21.68 8.72 4.06
C PRO A 488 20.52 7.79 3.63
N TYR A 489 19.28 8.29 3.63
CA TYR A 489 18.08 7.50 3.37
C TYR A 489 17.39 7.95 2.09
N LEU A 490 17.97 7.61 0.94
CA LEU A 490 17.38 7.95 -0.37
C LEU A 490 16.20 7.02 -0.70
N PRO A 491 15.00 7.53 -1.00
CA PRO A 491 13.90 6.69 -1.47
C PRO A 491 14.27 5.97 -2.77
N ARG A 492 13.61 4.85 -3.04
CA ARG A 492 13.81 4.08 -4.28
C ARG A 492 13.04 4.68 -5.44
N GLY A 493 11.91 5.34 -5.18
CA GLY A 493 11.06 5.92 -6.21
C GLY A 493 10.27 4.89 -7.02
N ARG A 494 10.14 3.64 -6.54
CA ARG A 494 9.50 2.55 -7.29
C ARG A 494 8.04 2.38 -6.86
N LYS A 495 7.16 2.18 -7.84
CA LYS A 495 5.75 1.83 -7.59
C LYS A 495 5.61 0.48 -6.89
N LEU A 496 4.57 0.36 -6.07
CA LEU A 496 4.07 -0.92 -5.57
C LEU A 496 3.40 -1.70 -6.69
N ASP A 497 3.49 -3.02 -6.59
CA ASP A 497 2.74 -3.92 -7.46
C ASP A 497 1.31 -4.11 -6.90
N PHE A 498 0.42 -3.17 -7.24
CA PHE A 498 -0.99 -3.26 -6.86
C PHE A 498 -1.75 -4.33 -7.67
N ALA A 499 -1.30 -4.64 -8.89
CA ALA A 499 -1.99 -5.56 -9.80
C ALA A 499 -2.20 -6.94 -9.16
N LYS A 500 -1.22 -7.45 -8.40
CA LYS A 500 -1.35 -8.73 -7.69
C LYS A 500 -2.52 -8.76 -6.69
N TYR A 501 -2.92 -7.61 -6.13
CA TYR A 501 -4.06 -7.49 -5.22
C TYR A 501 -5.39 -7.29 -5.98
N GLU A 502 -5.34 -6.69 -7.16
CA GLU A 502 -6.52 -6.39 -7.97
C GLU A 502 -7.03 -7.60 -8.74
N SER A 503 -6.13 -8.54 -9.06
CA SER A 503 -6.41 -9.71 -9.90
C SER A 503 -6.59 -11.01 -9.10
N LEU A 504 -7.05 -10.94 -7.85
CA LEU A 504 -7.32 -12.16 -7.08
C LEU A 504 -8.61 -12.85 -7.59
N PRO A 505 -8.74 -14.18 -7.43
CA PRO A 505 -9.94 -14.91 -7.86
C PRO A 505 -11.25 -14.36 -7.29
N GLN A 506 -11.21 -13.84 -6.06
CA GLN A 506 -12.34 -13.23 -5.36
C GLN A 506 -12.62 -11.77 -5.77
N GLY A 507 -11.82 -11.20 -6.68
CA GLY A 507 -11.86 -9.81 -7.12
C GLY A 507 -10.78 -8.93 -6.47
N ASN A 508 -10.94 -7.62 -6.60
CA ASN A 508 -9.97 -6.66 -6.09
C ASN A 508 -9.95 -6.65 -4.56
N TYR A 509 -8.83 -7.08 -3.96
CA TYR A 509 -8.64 -7.17 -2.52
C TYR A 509 -9.12 -5.91 -1.78
N PHE A 510 -8.76 -4.72 -2.25
CA PHE A 510 -9.06 -3.45 -1.57
C PHE A 510 -10.54 -3.10 -1.55
N LYS A 511 -11.31 -3.62 -2.51
CA LYS A 511 -12.75 -3.35 -2.66
C LYS A 511 -13.63 -4.38 -1.95
N ILE A 512 -13.07 -5.51 -1.53
CA ILE A 512 -13.83 -6.58 -0.84
C ILE A 512 -13.90 -6.29 0.66
N VAL A 513 -14.53 -5.16 1.02
CA VAL A 513 -14.60 -4.65 2.40
C VAL A 513 -16.00 -4.71 3.03
N ASP A 514 -17.04 -4.74 2.20
CA ASP A 514 -18.43 -4.83 2.64
C ASP A 514 -19.17 -5.98 1.93
N ASN A 515 -20.24 -6.46 2.56
CA ASN A 515 -21.24 -7.35 1.97
C ASN A 515 -22.28 -6.59 1.13
N ARG A 516 -22.02 -5.33 0.75
CA ARG A 516 -22.91 -4.58 -0.13
C ARG A 516 -23.13 -5.38 -1.42
N PRO A 517 -24.38 -5.71 -1.77
CA PRO A 517 -24.71 -6.44 -2.99
C PRO A 517 -24.25 -5.69 -4.25
#